data_AF-A0A6L4AFT5-F1
#
_entry.id   AF-A0A6L4AFT5-F1
#
_cell.length_a   1.000
_cell.length_b   1.000
_cell.length_c   1.000
_cell.angle_alpha   90.00
_cell.angle_beta   90.00
_cell.angle_gamma   90.00
#
_symmetry.space_group_name_H-M   'P 1'
#
loop_
_entity.id
_entity.type
_entity.pdbx_description
1 polymer ?
#
loop_
_entity_poly.entity_id
_entity_poly.type
_entity_poly.pdbx_seq_one_letter_code
_entity_poly.pdbx_strand_id
1 'polypeptide(L)'
;MDNLNIVEILKVGLPGLVFLLSMFSYRLLAKEQEKEHPKPAMLNSIKRFMNVNIILAVLTLVSPLADRLWGVEGSAPETEVFDVEAIAGSDLIEAKKAGVCQNAPYKNRYLLIKDKTTNRLIQVFAGIQIPCKATQQIALSGVDTVALGWNAGTRSGSIEVVPALPGYMFPN
;
A
#
# COMPACT_ATOMS: atom_id res chain seq x y z
N MET A 1 -14.06 5.77 -14.98
CA MET A 1 -13.94 4.41 -15.53
C MET A 1 -12.56 3.95 -15.14
N ASP A 2 -12.52 3.13 -14.11
CA ASP A 2 -11.30 2.77 -13.40
C ASP A 2 -10.35 2.05 -14.34
N ASN A 3 -9.13 2.57 -14.46
CA ASN A 3 -8.00 1.84 -15.03
C ASN A 3 -7.74 0.65 -14.09
N LEU A 4 -8.44 -0.45 -14.31
CA LEU A 4 -8.12 -1.74 -13.71
C LEU A 4 -6.66 -2.01 -14.09
N ASN A 5 -5.79 -1.91 -13.10
CA ASN A 5 -4.36 -2.06 -13.30
C ASN A 5 -4.11 -3.54 -13.54
N ILE A 6 -4.25 -3.98 -14.80
CA ILE A 6 -4.14 -5.37 -15.26
C ILE A 6 -2.86 -6.02 -14.73
N VAL A 7 -1.81 -5.22 -14.53
CA VAL A 7 -0.53 -5.60 -13.94
C VAL A 7 -0.67 -6.08 -12.48
N GLU A 8 -1.50 -5.47 -11.65
CA GLU A 8 -1.73 -5.91 -10.27
C GLU A 8 -2.49 -7.24 -10.21
N ILE A 9 -3.48 -7.40 -11.09
CA ILE A 9 -4.23 -8.65 -11.23
C ILE A 9 -3.32 -9.77 -11.75
N LEU A 10 -2.45 -9.46 -12.72
CA LEU A 10 -1.44 -10.41 -13.18
C LEU A 10 -0.44 -10.75 -12.08
N LYS A 11 0.01 -9.79 -11.25
CA LYS A 11 0.96 -10.05 -10.14
C LYS A 11 0.43 -11.07 -9.13
N VAL A 12 -0.88 -11.07 -8.86
CA VAL A 12 -1.51 -12.04 -7.95
C VAL A 12 -1.88 -13.35 -8.68
N GLY A 13 -2.31 -13.28 -9.94
CA GLY A 13 -2.75 -14.44 -10.72
C GLY A 13 -1.62 -15.30 -11.30
N LEU A 14 -0.50 -14.68 -11.69
CA LEU A 14 0.62 -15.35 -12.36
C LEU A 14 1.31 -16.41 -11.48
N PRO A 15 1.59 -16.17 -10.17
CA PRO A 15 2.12 -17.21 -9.29
C PRO A 15 1.16 -18.41 -9.16
N GLY A 16 -0.13 -18.16 -9.04
CA GLY A 16 -1.16 -19.21 -8.98
C GLY A 16 -1.24 -20.03 -10.26
N LEU A 17 -1.11 -19.38 -11.42
CA LEU A 17 -1.07 -20.04 -12.72
C LEU A 17 0.19 -20.90 -12.89
N VAL A 18 1.37 -20.39 -12.54
CA VAL A 18 2.64 -21.17 -12.55
C VAL A 18 2.53 -22.40 -11.65
N PHE A 19 1.95 -22.25 -10.46
CA PHE A 19 1.73 -23.36 -9.53
C PHE A 19 0.83 -24.43 -10.15
N LEU A 20 -0.31 -24.04 -10.74
CA LEU A 20 -1.22 -24.96 -11.40
C LEU A 20 -0.56 -25.70 -12.58
N LEU A 21 0.17 -24.99 -13.42
CA LEU A 21 0.85 -25.60 -14.57
C LEU A 21 1.96 -26.57 -14.13
N SER A 22 2.66 -26.26 -13.04
CA SER A 22 3.65 -27.14 -12.43
C SER A 22 2.99 -28.40 -11.87
N MET A 23 1.86 -28.26 -11.17
CA MET A 23 1.06 -29.39 -10.68
C MET A 23 0.56 -30.28 -11.83
N PHE A 24 0.07 -29.69 -12.93
CA PHE A 24 -0.33 -30.44 -14.11
C PHE A 24 0.84 -31.16 -14.79
N SER A 25 2.00 -30.53 -14.88
CA SER A 25 3.22 -31.16 -15.41
C SER A 25 3.59 -32.41 -14.62
N TYR A 26 3.55 -32.31 -13.28
CA TYR A 26 3.80 -33.43 -12.39
C TYR A 26 2.79 -34.56 -12.59
N ARG A 27 1.49 -34.25 -12.68
CA ARG A 27 0.45 -35.26 -12.92
C ARG A 27 0.62 -35.98 -14.26
N LEU A 28 0.97 -35.26 -15.33
CA LEU A 28 1.23 -35.85 -16.64
C LEU A 28 2.44 -36.79 -16.61
N LEU A 29 3.51 -36.39 -15.91
CA LEU A 29 4.70 -37.22 -15.75
C LEU A 29 4.39 -38.49 -14.95
N ALA A 30 3.70 -38.37 -13.81
CA ALA A 30 3.31 -39.51 -12.98
C ALA A 30 2.44 -40.50 -13.77
N LYS A 31 1.48 -40.01 -14.55
CA LYS A 31 0.62 -40.86 -15.39
C LYS A 31 1.35 -41.56 -16.53
N GLU A 32 2.41 -40.97 -17.06
CA GLU A 32 3.24 -41.61 -18.09
C GLU A 32 4.20 -42.64 -17.48
N GLN A 33 4.65 -42.41 -16.24
CA GLN A 33 5.51 -43.35 -15.48
C GLN A 33 4.77 -44.60 -14.98
N GLU A 34 3.45 -44.52 -14.79
CA GLU A 34 2.61 -45.68 -14.45
C GLU A 34 2.46 -46.69 -15.60
N LYS A 35 2.88 -46.35 -16.83
CA LYS A 35 2.78 -47.24 -18.00
C LYS A 35 3.97 -48.19 -18.05
N GLU A 36 3.68 -49.46 -18.34
CA GLU A 36 4.69 -50.52 -18.51
C GLU A 36 5.73 -50.19 -19.60
N HIS A 37 5.31 -49.49 -20.66
CA HIS A 37 6.17 -48.98 -21.73
C HIS A 37 5.92 -47.48 -21.95
N PRO A 38 6.75 -46.61 -21.34
CA PRO A 38 6.65 -45.16 -21.50
C PRO A 38 6.83 -44.75 -22.97
N LYS A 39 5.99 -43.83 -23.48
CA LYS A 39 6.12 -43.36 -24.86
C LYS A 39 7.15 -42.22 -24.92
N PRO A 40 8.27 -42.39 -25.64
CA PRO A 40 9.33 -41.37 -25.68
C PRO A 40 8.86 -40.05 -26.29
N ALA A 41 7.92 -40.09 -27.23
CA ALA A 41 7.30 -38.89 -27.79
C ALA A 41 6.54 -38.06 -26.74
N MET A 42 5.83 -38.73 -25.82
CA MET A 42 5.07 -38.07 -24.76
C MET A 42 6.00 -37.46 -23.72
N LEU A 43 7.06 -38.18 -23.33
CA LEU A 43 8.09 -37.68 -22.43
C LEU A 43 8.78 -36.43 -23.00
N ASN A 44 9.02 -36.38 -24.30
CA ASN A 44 9.62 -35.21 -24.95
C ASN A 44 8.68 -33.98 -24.89
N SER A 45 7.37 -34.18 -25.08
CA SER A 45 6.36 -33.12 -24.94
C SER A 45 6.26 -32.62 -23.49
N ILE A 46 6.25 -33.54 -22.51
CA ILE A 46 6.24 -33.19 -21.08
C ILE A 46 7.49 -32.37 -20.73
N LYS A 47 8.67 -32.77 -21.22
CA LYS A 47 9.93 -32.04 -20.99
C LYS A 47 9.88 -30.62 -21.54
N ARG A 48 9.33 -30.42 -22.76
CA ARG A 48 9.16 -29.07 -23.34
C ARG A 48 8.19 -28.22 -22.52
N PHE A 49 7.07 -28.79 -22.10
CA PHE A 49 6.10 -28.10 -21.24
C PHE A 49 6.70 -27.70 -19.89
N MET A 50 7.49 -28.59 -19.28
CA MET A 50 8.18 -28.33 -18.02
C MET A 50 9.22 -27.20 -18.17
N ASN A 51 9.96 -27.15 -19.27
CA ASN A 51 10.88 -26.04 -19.56
C ASN A 51 10.15 -24.69 -19.67
N VAL A 52 8.99 -24.63 -20.33
CA VAL A 52 8.19 -23.40 -20.42
C VAL A 52 7.71 -22.97 -19.03
N ASN A 53 7.27 -23.90 -18.18
CA ASN A 53 6.86 -23.61 -16.81
C ASN A 53 8.02 -23.10 -15.95
N ILE A 54 9.22 -23.64 -16.11
CA ILE A 54 10.42 -23.15 -15.40
C ILE A 54 10.74 -21.73 -15.84
N ILE A 55 10.71 -21.41 -17.14
CA ILE A 55 10.93 -20.05 -17.64
C ILE A 55 9.89 -19.09 -17.05
N LEU A 56 8.61 -19.49 -17.04
CA LEU A 56 7.53 -18.68 -16.49
C LEU A 56 7.68 -18.47 -14.98
N ALA A 57 8.10 -19.51 -14.23
CA ALA A 57 8.38 -19.42 -12.81
C ALA A 57 9.54 -18.46 -12.51
N VAL A 58 10.63 -18.55 -13.29
CA VAL A 58 11.76 -17.63 -13.16
C VAL A 58 11.34 -16.20 -13.46
N LEU A 59 10.58 -15.95 -14.53
CA LEU A 59 10.03 -14.62 -14.84
C LEU A 59 9.14 -14.10 -13.71
N THR A 60 8.32 -14.96 -13.12
CA THR A 60 7.44 -14.61 -11.99
C THR A 60 8.25 -14.22 -10.75
N LEU A 61 9.35 -14.94 -10.48
CA LEU A 61 10.22 -14.67 -9.34
C LEU A 61 11.08 -13.42 -9.56
N VAL A 62 11.52 -13.17 -10.79
CA VAL A 62 12.32 -12.00 -11.17
C VAL A 62 11.46 -10.74 -11.27
N SER A 63 10.18 -10.82 -11.60
CA SER A 63 9.29 -9.66 -11.71
C SER A 63 9.36 -8.69 -10.50
N PRO A 64 9.19 -9.12 -9.24
CA PRO A 64 9.31 -8.22 -8.08
C PRO A 64 10.74 -7.74 -7.83
N LEU A 65 11.76 -8.49 -8.27
CA LEU A 65 13.17 -8.10 -8.17
C LEU A 65 13.56 -7.08 -9.22
N ALA A 66 13.04 -7.19 -10.44
CA ALA A 66 13.21 -6.22 -11.52
C ALA A 66 12.58 -4.87 -11.14
N ASP A 67 11.40 -4.88 -10.51
CA ASP A 67 10.78 -3.67 -9.96
C ASP A 67 11.70 -2.98 -8.93
N ARG A 68 12.37 -3.75 -8.06
CA ARG A 68 13.31 -3.23 -7.05
C ARG A 68 14.64 -2.76 -7.61
N LEU A 69 15.16 -3.43 -8.63
CA LEU A 69 16.50 -3.17 -9.17
C LEU A 69 16.49 -2.11 -10.27
N TRP A 70 15.44 -2.06 -11.10
CA TRP A 70 15.39 -1.23 -12.31
C TRP A 70 14.38 -0.08 -12.22
N GLY A 71 13.68 0.09 -11.10
CA GLY A 71 12.84 1.27 -10.86
C GLY A 71 11.81 1.49 -11.96
N VAL A 72 11.20 0.42 -12.48
CA VAL A 72 9.98 0.56 -13.27
C VAL A 72 8.89 0.92 -12.27
N GLU A 73 8.49 2.20 -12.26
CA GLU A 73 7.45 2.82 -11.43
C GLU A 73 6.09 2.08 -11.57
N GLY A 74 6.00 0.89 -11.00
CA GLY A 74 4.74 0.33 -10.54
C GLY A 74 4.45 0.93 -9.18
N SER A 75 4.06 2.21 -9.18
CA SER A 75 3.65 2.99 -8.02
C SER A 75 2.84 2.14 -7.04
N ALA A 76 3.43 1.78 -5.89
CA ALA A 76 2.64 1.78 -4.67
C ALA A 76 1.90 3.12 -4.67
N PRO A 77 0.57 3.19 -4.41
CA PRO A 77 -0.15 4.46 -4.49
C PRO A 77 0.65 5.45 -3.68
N GLU A 78 1.26 6.41 -4.38
CA GLU A 78 2.18 7.37 -3.82
C GLU A 78 1.36 8.04 -2.73
N THR A 79 1.62 7.64 -1.47
CA THR A 79 0.72 8.00 -0.39
C THR A 79 1.10 9.44 -0.14
N GLU A 80 0.38 10.36 -0.78
CA GLU A 80 0.74 11.78 -0.84
C GLU A 80 1.01 12.24 0.59
N VAL A 81 2.30 12.45 0.90
CA VAL A 81 2.72 12.91 2.21
C VAL A 81 2.67 14.42 2.17
N PHE A 82 1.79 15.00 2.97
CA PHE A 82 1.67 16.43 3.09
C PHE A 82 2.45 16.92 4.29
N ASP A 83 3.42 17.80 4.04
CA ASP A 83 4.08 18.56 5.09
C ASP A 83 3.23 19.77 5.44
N VAL A 84 2.64 19.75 6.63
CA VAL A 84 1.74 20.81 7.08
C VAL A 84 2.10 21.28 8.48
N GLU A 85 1.76 22.54 8.76
CA GLU A 85 1.91 23.09 10.10
C GLU A 85 0.75 22.64 10.98
N ALA A 86 1.04 22.31 12.24
CA ALA A 86 0.02 21.91 13.18
C ALA A 86 -0.05 22.82 14.41
N ILE A 87 -1.29 23.12 14.80
CA ILE A 87 -1.64 23.97 15.92
C ILE A 87 -2.15 23.09 17.05
N ALA A 88 -1.45 23.11 18.19
CA ALA A 88 -1.86 22.34 19.36
C ALA A 88 -2.96 23.05 20.18
N GLY A 89 -3.85 22.25 20.76
CA GLY A 89 -4.69 22.69 21.88
C GLY A 89 -5.83 23.61 21.50
N SER A 90 -6.51 23.32 20.39
CA SER A 90 -7.79 23.97 20.12
C SER A 90 -8.89 23.30 20.96
N ASP A 91 -9.36 23.97 22.01
CA ASP A 91 -10.45 23.49 22.90
C ASP A 91 -11.76 23.19 22.15
N LEU A 92 -11.89 23.67 20.92
CA LEU A 92 -13.02 23.45 20.03
C LEU A 92 -12.98 22.09 19.31
N ILE A 93 -11.91 21.30 19.48
CA ILE A 93 -11.69 20.04 18.75
C ILE A 93 -11.67 18.87 19.73
N GLU A 94 -12.60 17.94 19.53
CA GLU A 94 -12.67 16.69 20.29
C GLU A 94 -11.50 15.76 19.97
N ALA A 95 -11.19 14.84 20.90
CA ALA A 95 -10.16 13.83 20.70
C ALA A 95 -10.42 12.96 19.45
N LYS A 96 -9.35 12.57 18.75
CA LYS A 96 -9.37 11.82 17.48
C LYS A 96 -10.03 12.57 16.30
N LYS A 97 -10.30 13.87 16.43
CA LYS A 97 -10.75 14.72 15.33
C LYS A 97 -9.69 15.79 15.04
N ALA A 98 -9.63 16.21 13.79
CA ALA A 98 -8.74 17.25 13.34
C ALA A 98 -9.51 18.33 12.57
N GLY A 99 -9.14 19.58 12.82
CA GLY A 99 -9.57 20.74 12.05
C GLY A 99 -8.63 20.93 10.87
N VAL A 100 -9.15 20.89 9.65
CA VAL A 100 -8.38 21.06 8.42
C VAL A 100 -8.88 22.24 7.61
N CYS A 101 -8.02 22.82 6.77
CA CYS A 101 -8.42 23.89 5.87
C CYS A 101 -9.53 23.45 4.89
N GLN A 102 -10.45 24.36 4.55
CA GLN A 102 -11.56 24.06 3.61
C GLN A 102 -11.10 23.50 2.25
N ASN A 103 -9.93 23.95 1.78
CA ASN A 103 -9.34 23.55 0.50
C ASN A 103 -8.33 22.39 0.63
N ALA A 104 -8.23 21.75 1.80
CA ALA A 104 -7.32 20.63 1.97
C ALA A 104 -7.77 19.40 1.15
N PRO A 105 -6.87 18.73 0.41
CA PRO A 105 -7.21 17.57 -0.41
C PRO A 105 -7.64 16.35 0.42
N TYR A 106 -7.28 16.35 1.71
CA TYR A 106 -7.52 15.27 2.66
C TYR A 106 -8.71 15.52 3.61
N LYS A 107 -9.62 16.45 3.26
CA LYS A 107 -10.85 16.69 4.02
C LYS A 107 -11.76 15.46 4.10
N ASN A 108 -12.45 15.27 5.21
CA ASN A 108 -13.36 14.15 5.49
C ASN A 108 -12.71 12.76 5.35
N ARG A 109 -11.41 12.66 5.68
CA ARG A 109 -10.65 11.40 5.64
C ARG A 109 -9.98 11.14 6.98
N TYR A 110 -9.65 9.88 7.23
CA TYR A 110 -8.71 9.54 8.31
C TYR A 110 -7.30 9.95 7.89
N LEU A 111 -6.59 10.59 8.80
CA LEU A 111 -5.23 11.04 8.64
C LEU A 111 -4.35 10.29 9.61
N LEU A 112 -3.21 9.81 9.12
CA LEU A 112 -2.11 9.40 9.95
C LEU A 112 -1.15 10.59 10.06
N ILE A 113 -0.97 11.09 11.27
CA ILE A 113 -0.14 12.25 11.55
C ILE A 113 1.10 11.78 12.28
N LYS A 114 2.27 12.17 11.76
CA LYS A 114 3.56 11.89 12.36
C LYS A 114 4.28 13.20 12.65
N ASP A 115 4.72 13.37 13.89
CA ASP A 115 5.60 14.48 14.22
C ASP A 115 7.05 14.13 13.86
N LYS A 116 7.71 14.99 13.11
CA LYS A 116 9.09 14.77 12.65
C LYS A 116 10.12 14.83 13.80
N THR A 117 9.79 15.50 14.90
CA THR A 117 10.71 15.71 16.03
C THR A 117 10.63 14.55 17.01
N THR A 118 9.42 14.17 17.41
CA THR A 118 9.18 13.10 18.40
C THR A 118 9.08 11.72 17.77
N ASN A 119 8.94 11.64 16.43
CA ASN A 119 8.65 10.41 15.68
C ASN A 119 7.41 9.66 16.18
N ARG A 120 6.50 10.34 16.87
CA ARG A 120 5.25 9.76 17.33
C ARG A 120 4.17 9.88 16.26
N LEU A 121 3.29 8.89 16.25
CA LEU A 121 2.20 8.77 15.30
C LEU A 121 0.86 8.77 16.03
N ILE A 122 -0.11 9.45 15.43
CA ILE A 122 -1.51 9.40 15.84
C ILE A 122 -2.39 9.27 14.62
N GLN A 123 -3.60 8.78 14.83
CA GLN A 123 -4.63 8.71 13.80
C GLN A 123 -5.84 9.54 14.20
N VAL A 124 -6.27 10.42 13.31
CA VAL A 124 -7.35 11.37 13.54
C VAL A 124 -8.27 11.48 12.33
N PHE A 125 -9.51 11.89 12.53
CA PHE A 125 -10.48 12.12 11.45
C PHE A 125 -10.59 13.61 11.12
N ALA A 126 -10.33 13.99 9.86
CA ALA A 126 -10.37 15.36 9.36
C ALA A 126 -11.79 15.84 9.04
N GLY A 127 -12.66 15.85 10.04
CA GLY A 127 -14.09 16.20 9.88
C GLY A 127 -14.43 17.67 10.14
N ILE A 128 -13.55 18.44 10.75
CA ILE A 128 -13.80 19.84 11.14
C ILE A 128 -13.11 20.76 10.14
N GLN A 129 -13.80 21.80 9.68
CA GLN A 129 -13.25 22.78 8.75
C GLN A 129 -12.86 24.07 9.49
N ILE A 130 -11.64 24.54 9.26
CA ILE A 130 -11.12 25.79 9.85
C ILE A 130 -10.74 26.81 8.76
N PRO A 131 -10.92 28.12 9.02
CA PRO A 131 -10.48 29.16 8.11
C PRO A 131 -8.95 29.28 8.13
N CYS A 132 -8.30 29.05 6.99
CA CYS A 132 -6.85 29.16 6.83
C CYS A 132 -6.47 30.40 6.00
N LYS A 133 -5.36 31.06 6.35
CA LYS A 133 -4.98 32.35 5.73
C LYS A 133 -4.05 32.25 4.52
N ALA A 134 -3.19 31.21 4.41
CA ALA A 134 -2.32 31.02 3.24
C ALA A 134 -1.68 29.62 3.16
N THR A 135 -1.22 29.06 4.28
CA THR A 135 -0.60 27.73 4.34
C THR A 135 -1.60 26.66 4.78
N GLN A 136 -1.39 25.42 4.35
CA GLN A 136 -2.16 24.29 4.85
C GLN A 136 -1.80 24.08 6.32
N GLN A 137 -2.82 24.12 7.17
CA GLN A 137 -2.70 23.98 8.62
C GLN A 137 -3.68 22.94 9.13
N ILE A 138 -3.28 22.23 10.18
CA ILE A 138 -4.13 21.28 10.90
C ILE A 138 -4.20 21.67 12.37
N ALA A 139 -5.40 21.79 12.90
CA ALA A 139 -5.64 21.96 14.32
C ALA A 139 -5.97 20.61 14.96
N LEU A 140 -5.30 20.31 16.08
CA LEU A 140 -5.46 19.06 16.81
C LEU A 140 -5.99 19.33 18.23
N SER A 141 -6.69 18.33 18.79
CA SER A 141 -7.16 18.37 20.17
C SER A 141 -5.98 18.37 21.15
N GLY A 142 -6.20 18.90 22.35
CA GLY A 142 -5.19 18.85 23.42
C GLY A 142 -4.72 17.42 23.73
N VAL A 143 -5.65 16.47 23.78
CA VAL A 143 -5.35 15.05 24.05
C VAL A 143 -4.44 14.44 22.97
N ASP A 144 -4.75 14.70 21.71
CA ASP A 144 -3.99 14.17 20.56
C ASP A 144 -2.59 14.80 20.48
N THR A 145 -2.47 16.09 20.85
CA THR A 145 -1.18 16.79 20.88
C THR A 145 -0.26 16.25 21.98
N VAL A 146 -0.82 15.91 23.14
CA VAL A 146 -0.07 15.23 24.22
C VAL A 146 0.38 13.84 23.79
N ALA A 147 -0.45 13.10 23.04
CA ALA A 147 -0.06 11.81 22.48
C ALA A 147 1.13 11.94 21.51
N LEU A 148 1.16 13.01 20.70
CA LEU A 148 2.31 13.39 19.86
C LEU A 148 3.53 13.90 20.64
N GLY A 149 3.40 14.09 21.96
CA GLY A 149 4.48 14.55 22.84
C GLY A 149 4.64 16.08 22.87
N TRP A 150 3.61 16.83 22.48
CA TRP A 150 3.62 18.29 22.51
C TRP A 150 3.00 18.83 23.79
N ASN A 151 3.48 20.00 24.21
CA ASN A 151 2.85 20.77 25.29
C ASN A 151 1.67 21.58 24.72
N ALA A 152 0.63 21.80 25.54
CA ALA A 152 -0.53 22.59 25.16
C ALA A 152 -0.12 23.98 24.64
N GLY A 153 -0.72 24.41 23.51
CA GLY A 153 -0.45 25.70 22.88
C GLY A 153 0.85 25.79 22.05
N THR A 154 1.61 24.71 21.92
CA THR A 154 2.82 24.69 21.06
C THR A 154 2.43 24.60 19.58
N ARG A 155 3.08 25.38 18.72
CA ARG A 155 2.99 25.20 17.26
C ARG A 155 4.13 24.30 16.81
N SER A 156 3.84 23.17 16.18
CA SER A 156 4.89 22.34 15.57
C SER A 156 5.13 22.81 14.13
N GLY A 157 6.42 23.01 13.81
CA GLY A 157 6.86 23.62 12.56
C GLY A 157 6.67 22.77 11.31
N SER A 158 6.51 21.44 11.45
CA SER A 158 6.11 20.56 10.34
C SER A 158 5.75 19.16 10.83
N ILE A 159 4.54 18.73 10.53
CA ILE A 159 4.11 17.33 10.67
C ILE A 159 3.93 16.69 9.30
N GLU A 160 4.18 15.38 9.23
CA GLU A 160 3.87 14.57 8.06
C GLU A 160 2.43 14.06 8.18
N VAL A 161 1.63 14.30 7.15
CA VAL A 161 0.24 13.89 7.10
C VAL A 161 0.03 12.96 5.93
N VAL A 162 -0.44 11.77 6.23
CA VAL A 162 -0.75 10.74 5.25
C VAL A 162 -2.26 10.48 5.28
N PRO A 163 -3.01 10.85 4.23
CA PRO A 163 -4.43 10.59 4.18
C PRO A 163 -4.74 9.14 3.80
N ALA A 164 -5.70 8.54 4.48
CA ALA A 164 -6.31 7.28 4.04
C ALA A 164 -7.14 7.50 2.77
N LEU A 165 -7.42 6.39 2.07
CA LEU A 165 -8.41 6.40 0.99
C LEU A 165 -9.80 6.81 1.52
N PRO A 166 -10.64 7.48 0.71
CA PRO A 166 -12.00 7.85 1.12
C PRO A 166 -12.78 6.65 1.66
N GLY A 167 -13.28 6.74 2.89
CA GLY A 167 -14.04 5.66 3.54
C GLY A 167 -13.19 4.58 4.21
N TYR A 168 -11.86 4.66 4.14
CA TYR A 168 -10.95 3.72 4.78
C TYR A 168 -10.31 4.31 6.03
N MET A 169 -9.98 3.43 6.97
CA MET A 169 -9.27 3.71 8.21
C MET A 169 -7.94 2.93 8.20
N PHE A 170 -6.85 3.51 8.71
CA PHE A 170 -5.62 2.75 8.89
C PHE A 170 -5.82 1.64 9.93
N PRO A 171 -5.27 0.44 9.72
CA PRO A 171 -5.29 -0.61 10.73
C PRO A 171 -4.46 -0.20 11.95
N ASN A 172 -5.03 -0.39 13.14
CA ASN A 172 -4.36 -0.14 14.43
C ASN A 172 -3.31 -1.20 14.75
#